data_AF-A0A4Q3UII4-F1
#
_entry.id   AF-A0A4Q3UII4-F1
#
_cell.length_a   1.000
_cell.length_b   1.000
_cell.length_c   1.000
_cell.angle_alpha   90.00
_cell.angle_beta   90.00
_cell.angle_gamma   90.00
#
_symmetry.space_group_name_H-M   'P 1'
#
loop_
_entity.id
_entity.type
_entity.pdbx_description
1 polymer ?
#
loop_
_entity_poly.entity_id
_entity_poly.type
_entity_poly.pdbx_seq_one_letter_code
_entity_poly.pdbx_strand_id
1 'polypeptide(L)'
;MRFIPLTVLSLALVVGGCVDREKQSQAKQTAAVINDPTAEVVAQPPTTKTLQQTAVVTGNVTTSSDSEVGPKFSGRVARVFVNDGDPVSTGQPLAQLDTGVLSAQLQQAIGQESSARATLSAPSVAAGPSALVLRGRLDRMLLLLL
;
A
#
# COMPACT_ATOMS: atom_id res chain seq x y z
N MET A 1 -125.61 -11.47 -28.02
CA MET A 1 -124.84 -11.96 -26.85
C MET A 1 -123.73 -12.88 -27.37
N ARG A 2 -122.46 -12.64 -26.98
CA ARG A 2 -121.24 -13.51 -27.18
C ARG A 2 -120.27 -13.14 -28.33
N PHE A 3 -119.52 -12.03 -28.17
CA PHE A 3 -118.25 -11.72 -28.89
C PHE A 3 -117.01 -11.75 -27.95
N ILE A 4 -117.14 -12.42 -26.80
CA ILE A 4 -116.18 -12.41 -25.68
C ILE A 4 -114.88 -13.24 -25.90
N PRO A 5 -114.82 -14.32 -26.72
CA PRO A 5 -113.60 -15.15 -26.74
C PRO A 5 -112.45 -14.52 -27.54
N LEU A 6 -112.73 -13.61 -28.48
CA LEU A 6 -111.72 -12.98 -29.33
C LEU A 6 -110.94 -11.87 -28.60
N THR A 7 -111.59 -11.17 -27.67
CA THR A 7 -110.95 -10.10 -26.87
C THR A 7 -110.07 -10.65 -25.75
N VAL A 8 -110.41 -11.82 -25.19
CA VAL A 8 -109.61 -12.48 -24.13
C VAL A 8 -108.29 -13.04 -24.68
N LEU A 9 -108.30 -13.59 -25.91
CA LEU A 9 -107.08 -14.13 -26.53
C LEU A 9 -106.08 -13.02 -26.89
N SER A 10 -106.56 -11.86 -27.31
CA SER A 10 -105.69 -10.71 -27.62
C SER A 10 -105.07 -10.09 -26.37
N LEU A 11 -105.74 -10.18 -25.22
CA LEU A 11 -105.21 -9.67 -23.95
C LEU A 11 -104.16 -10.60 -23.33
N ALA A 12 -104.26 -11.91 -23.56
CA ALA A 12 -103.30 -12.90 -23.04
C ALA A 12 -101.90 -12.78 -23.67
N LEU A 13 -101.81 -12.43 -24.95
CA LEU A 13 -100.52 -12.25 -25.64
C LEU A 13 -99.73 -11.03 -25.15
N VAL A 14 -100.43 -9.99 -24.66
CA VAL A 14 -99.78 -8.76 -24.16
C VAL A 14 -99.11 -9.01 -22.80
N VAL A 15 -99.68 -9.89 -21.96
CA VAL A 15 -99.13 -10.17 -20.62
C VAL A 15 -98.02 -11.23 -20.66
N GLY A 16 -98.04 -12.15 -21.63
CA GLY A 16 -96.98 -13.17 -21.82
C GLY A 16 -95.72 -12.67 -22.56
N GLY A 17 -95.75 -11.45 -23.11
CA GLY A 17 -94.69 -10.90 -23.98
C GLY A 17 -93.53 -10.19 -23.27
N CYS A 18 -93.55 -10.04 -21.95
CA CYS A 18 -92.44 -9.46 -21.18
C CYS A 18 -91.31 -10.50 -21.03
N VAL A 19 -90.57 -10.73 -22.12
CA VAL A 19 -89.28 -11.44 -22.07
C VAL A 19 -88.23 -10.41 -21.60
N ASP A 20 -87.90 -10.44 -20.31
CA ASP A 20 -86.86 -9.62 -19.69
C ASP A 20 -85.47 -9.89 -20.29
N ARG A 21 -85.20 -9.27 -21.45
CA ARG A 21 -83.97 -9.38 -22.23
C ARG A 21 -82.76 -8.77 -21.49
N GLU A 22 -82.98 -7.86 -20.54
CA GLU A 22 -81.93 -7.28 -19.68
C GLU A 22 -81.29 -8.33 -18.76
N LYS A 23 -82.08 -9.19 -18.11
CA LYS A 23 -81.55 -10.24 -17.22
C LYS A 23 -80.74 -11.29 -17.99
N GLN A 24 -81.12 -11.57 -19.23
CA GLN A 24 -80.36 -12.48 -20.10
C GLN A 24 -79.07 -11.85 -20.65
N SER A 25 -79.03 -10.54 -20.85
CA SER A 25 -77.81 -9.83 -21.27
C SER A 25 -76.76 -9.86 -20.17
N GLN A 26 -77.16 -9.64 -18.92
CA GLN A 26 -76.26 -9.68 -17.77
C GLN A 26 -75.72 -11.10 -17.51
N ALA A 27 -76.53 -12.14 -17.67
CA ALA A 27 -76.06 -13.53 -17.56
C ALA A 27 -75.02 -13.89 -18.64
N LYS A 28 -75.16 -13.38 -19.86
CA LYS A 28 -74.18 -13.57 -20.95
C LYS A 28 -72.87 -12.81 -20.70
N GLN A 29 -72.95 -11.60 -20.15
CA GLN A 29 -71.76 -10.80 -19.83
C GLN A 29 -71.00 -11.38 -18.64
N THR A 30 -71.69 -11.85 -17.60
CA THR A 30 -71.06 -12.55 -16.47
C THR A 30 -70.47 -13.90 -16.89
N ALA A 31 -71.12 -14.62 -17.81
CA ALA A 31 -70.56 -15.85 -18.38
C ALA A 31 -69.32 -15.58 -19.27
N ALA A 32 -69.25 -14.46 -19.98
CA ALA A 32 -68.11 -14.12 -20.82
C ALA A 32 -66.86 -13.75 -19.99
N VAL A 33 -67.04 -13.11 -18.82
CA VAL A 33 -65.91 -12.72 -17.94
C VAL A 33 -65.36 -13.91 -17.13
N ILE A 34 -66.19 -14.90 -16.79
CA ILE A 34 -65.74 -16.10 -16.05
C ILE A 34 -65.03 -17.12 -16.95
N ASN A 35 -65.29 -17.09 -18.27
CA ASN A 35 -64.71 -18.03 -19.24
C ASN A 35 -63.54 -17.46 -20.05
N ASP A 36 -62.94 -16.35 -19.61
CA ASP A 36 -61.69 -15.87 -20.21
C ASP A 36 -60.57 -16.85 -19.82
N PRO A 37 -59.98 -17.62 -20.77
CA PRO A 37 -58.97 -18.60 -20.44
C PRO A 37 -57.76 -17.87 -19.86
N THR A 38 -57.62 -18.05 -18.55
CA THR A 38 -56.52 -17.57 -17.74
C THR A 38 -55.22 -17.96 -18.44
N ALA A 39 -54.43 -16.96 -18.84
CA ALA A 39 -53.12 -17.20 -19.43
C ALA A 39 -52.34 -18.14 -18.51
N GLU A 40 -51.95 -19.31 -19.00
CA GLU A 40 -51.10 -20.23 -18.26
C GLU A 40 -49.76 -19.53 -17.98
N VAL A 41 -49.60 -19.03 -16.76
CA VAL A 41 -48.34 -18.46 -16.33
C VAL A 41 -47.44 -19.60 -15.89
N VAL A 42 -46.48 -19.94 -16.73
CA VAL A 42 -45.44 -20.92 -16.40
C VAL A 42 -44.52 -20.29 -15.36
N ALA A 43 -44.69 -20.68 -14.09
CA ALA A 43 -43.81 -20.28 -13.00
C ALA A 43 -42.60 -21.23 -12.96
N GLN A 44 -41.38 -20.67 -13.02
CA GLN A 44 -40.15 -21.44 -12.90
C GLN A 44 -39.59 -21.32 -11.47
N PRO A 45 -39.29 -22.44 -10.78
CA PRO A 45 -38.83 -22.39 -9.39
C PRO A 45 -37.43 -21.74 -9.30
N PRO A 46 -37.19 -20.85 -8.33
CA PRO A 46 -35.89 -20.22 -8.15
C PRO A 46 -34.86 -21.26 -7.72
N THR A 47 -33.78 -21.38 -8.49
CA THR A 47 -32.63 -22.23 -8.14
C THR A 47 -31.53 -21.35 -7.56
N THR A 48 -31.10 -21.65 -6.34
CA THR A 48 -29.95 -20.99 -5.73
C THR A 48 -28.66 -21.56 -6.33
N LYS A 49 -27.93 -20.71 -7.05
CA LYS A 49 -26.55 -20.98 -7.46
C LYS A 49 -25.63 -20.03 -6.73
N THR A 50 -24.52 -20.52 -6.22
CA THR A 50 -23.47 -19.68 -5.65
C THR A 50 -22.83 -18.86 -6.75
N LEU A 51 -23.08 -17.56 -6.75
CA LEU A 51 -22.46 -16.62 -7.68
C LEU A 51 -21.05 -16.31 -7.18
N GLN A 52 -20.04 -16.74 -7.93
CA GLN A 52 -18.65 -16.34 -7.70
C GLN A 52 -18.41 -15.05 -8.48
N GLN A 53 -18.42 -13.93 -7.77
CA GLN A 53 -18.15 -12.62 -8.35
C GLN A 53 -16.65 -12.33 -8.20
N THR A 54 -15.89 -12.56 -9.27
CA THR A 54 -14.46 -12.26 -9.30
C THR A 54 -14.26 -10.80 -9.68
N ALA A 55 -13.63 -10.03 -8.81
CA ALA A 55 -13.18 -8.68 -9.13
C ALA A 55 -11.71 -8.75 -9.60
N VAL A 56 -11.46 -8.34 -10.83
CA VAL A 56 -10.08 -8.20 -11.34
C VAL A 56 -9.53 -6.89 -10.82
N VAL A 57 -8.61 -6.97 -9.87
CA VAL A 57 -7.96 -5.81 -9.27
C VAL A 57 -6.56 -5.68 -9.86
N THR A 58 -6.28 -4.56 -10.51
CA THR A 58 -4.94 -4.20 -10.98
C THR A 58 -4.24 -3.42 -9.88
N GLY A 59 -3.11 -3.92 -9.39
CA GLY A 59 -2.27 -3.25 -8.40
C GLY A 59 -0.85 -3.08 -8.93
N ASN A 60 -0.18 -2.00 -8.52
CA ASN A 60 1.25 -1.84 -8.78
C ASN A 60 2.05 -2.57 -7.70
N VAL A 61 2.98 -3.42 -8.14
CA VAL A 61 3.96 -4.05 -7.25
C VAL A 61 5.12 -3.08 -7.08
N THR A 62 5.30 -2.57 -5.86
CA THR A 62 6.43 -1.72 -5.50
C THR A 62 7.38 -2.47 -4.58
N THR A 63 8.68 -2.27 -4.75
CA THR A 63 9.69 -2.81 -3.84
C THR A 63 9.46 -2.27 -2.43
N SER A 64 9.50 -3.12 -1.41
CA SER A 64 9.33 -2.71 -0.01
C SER A 64 10.50 -1.85 0.51
N SER A 65 11.66 -1.92 -0.14
CA SER A 65 12.88 -1.24 0.26
C SER A 65 13.76 -0.99 -0.96
N ASP A 66 14.09 0.28 -1.19
CA ASP A 66 15.10 0.69 -2.17
C ASP A 66 16.29 1.31 -1.41
N SER A 67 17.52 1.00 -1.82
CA SER A 67 18.73 1.43 -1.11
C SER A 67 19.87 1.62 -2.09
N GLU A 68 20.24 2.87 -2.30
CA GLU A 68 21.37 3.26 -3.12
C GLU A 68 22.67 3.06 -2.34
N VAL A 69 23.60 2.27 -2.90
CA VAL A 69 24.88 1.97 -2.24
C VAL A 69 25.99 2.81 -2.87
N GLY A 70 26.50 3.78 -2.11
CA GLY A 70 27.62 4.64 -2.50
C GLY A 70 28.75 4.66 -1.46
N PRO A 71 30.00 4.94 -1.87
CA PRO A 71 31.11 5.06 -0.94
C PRO A 71 30.94 6.29 -0.04
N LYS A 72 31.19 6.14 1.27
CA LYS A 72 31.14 7.26 2.23
C LYS A 72 32.25 8.29 2.04
N PHE A 73 33.34 7.89 1.40
CA PHE A 73 34.50 8.72 1.15
C PHE A 73 34.82 8.70 -0.34
N SER A 74 35.14 9.87 -0.90
CA SER A 74 35.63 9.98 -2.27
C SER A 74 36.97 9.26 -2.40
N GLY A 75 37.07 8.30 -3.30
CA GLY A 75 38.27 7.50 -3.50
C GLY A 75 38.16 6.65 -4.75
N ARG A 76 39.30 6.11 -5.20
CA ARG A 76 39.33 5.17 -6.33
C ARG A 76 38.87 3.80 -5.85
N VAL A 77 38.03 3.12 -6.62
CA VAL A 77 37.66 1.72 -6.37
C VAL A 77 38.86 0.84 -6.75
N ALA A 78 39.39 0.08 -5.79
CA ALA A 78 40.46 -0.88 -6.01
C ALA A 78 39.91 -2.19 -6.60
N ARG A 79 38.82 -2.71 -6.04
CA ARG A 79 38.19 -3.96 -6.47
C ARG A 79 36.68 -3.93 -6.26
N VAL A 80 35.94 -4.61 -7.13
CA VAL A 80 34.50 -4.89 -7.00
C VAL A 80 34.33 -6.40 -6.85
N PHE A 81 33.49 -6.83 -5.91
CA PHE A 81 33.32 -8.24 -5.53
C PHE A 81 31.99 -8.85 -5.99
N VAL A 82 31.11 -8.06 -6.58
CA VAL A 82 29.75 -8.44 -6.98
C VAL A 82 29.47 -8.00 -8.41
N ASN A 83 28.61 -8.74 -9.11
CA ASN A 83 28.14 -8.37 -10.45
C ASN A 83 26.69 -7.85 -10.39
N ASP A 84 26.27 -7.22 -11.48
CA ASP A 84 24.90 -6.74 -11.62
C ASP A 84 23.89 -7.89 -11.53
N GLY A 85 22.96 -7.79 -10.58
CA GLY A 85 21.89 -8.78 -10.36
C GLY A 85 22.22 -9.87 -9.34
N ASP A 86 23.44 -9.90 -8.78
CA ASP A 86 23.79 -10.86 -7.72
C ASP A 86 23.05 -10.53 -6.40
N PRO A 87 22.50 -11.54 -5.69
CA PRO A 87 21.91 -11.34 -4.39
C PRO A 87 22.98 -11.03 -3.34
N VAL A 88 22.80 -9.96 -2.58
CA VAL A 88 23.75 -9.51 -1.55
C VAL A 88 23.11 -9.47 -0.16
N SER A 89 23.90 -9.76 0.87
CA SER A 89 23.45 -9.74 2.27
C SER A 89 23.98 -8.53 3.02
N THR A 90 23.33 -8.17 4.14
CA THR A 90 23.78 -7.08 5.00
C THR A 90 25.19 -7.34 5.54
N GLY A 91 26.07 -6.34 5.38
CA GLY A 91 27.48 -6.43 5.81
C GLY A 91 28.43 -7.07 4.80
N GLN A 92 27.93 -7.56 3.66
CA GLN A 92 28.78 -8.07 2.59
C GLN A 92 29.55 -6.93 1.90
N PRO A 93 30.88 -7.02 1.76
CA PRO A 93 31.65 -6.01 1.03
C PRO A 93 31.36 -6.11 -0.47
N LEU A 94 30.78 -5.05 -1.04
CA LEU A 94 30.47 -4.98 -2.48
C LEU A 94 31.66 -4.47 -3.30
N ALA A 95 32.41 -3.52 -2.75
CA ALA A 95 33.59 -2.95 -3.36
C ALA A 95 34.60 -2.52 -2.28
N GLN A 96 35.88 -2.55 -2.64
CA GLN A 96 36.98 -2.07 -1.82
C GLN A 96 37.55 -0.79 -2.44
N LEU A 97 37.61 0.28 -1.66
CA LEU A 97 38.31 1.51 -2.04
C LEU A 97 39.82 1.36 -1.85
N ASP A 98 40.60 2.05 -2.67
CA ASP A 98 42.04 2.20 -2.47
C ASP A 98 42.30 3.07 -1.24
N THR A 99 42.91 2.47 -0.21
CA THR A 99 43.18 3.11 1.08
C THR A 99 44.64 3.50 1.25
N GLY A 100 45.46 3.51 0.19
CA GLY A 100 46.90 3.80 0.29
C GLY A 100 47.20 5.10 1.05
N VAL A 101 46.56 6.21 0.69
CA VAL A 101 46.74 7.50 1.37
C VAL A 101 46.22 7.47 2.81
N LEU A 102 45.06 6.86 3.06
CA LEU A 102 44.51 6.74 4.42
C LEU A 102 45.41 5.90 5.33
N SER A 103 46.01 4.83 4.81
CA SER A 103 46.92 3.98 5.56
C SER A 103 48.22 4.72 5.94
N ALA A 104 48.77 5.52 5.04
CA ALA A 104 49.93 6.37 5.32
C ALA A 104 49.62 7.43 6.40
N GLN A 105 48.45 8.08 6.32
CA GLN A 105 48.00 9.05 7.32
C GLN A 105 47.79 8.38 8.69
N LEU A 106 47.21 7.17 8.72
CA LEU A 106 47.06 6.39 9.94
C LEU A 106 48.43 6.08 10.57
N GLN A 107 49.40 5.62 9.78
CA GLN A 107 50.75 5.33 10.26
C GLN A 107 51.45 6.57 10.80
N GLN A 108 51.29 7.72 10.14
CA GLN A 108 51.83 8.98 10.64
C GLN A 108 51.20 9.37 11.98
N ALA A 109 49.87 9.24 12.12
CA ALA A 109 49.18 9.56 13.37
C ALA A 109 49.63 8.64 14.53
N ILE A 110 49.77 7.33 14.27
CA ILE A 110 50.30 6.36 15.25
C ILE A 110 51.74 6.72 15.64
N GLY A 111 52.58 7.13 14.68
CA GLY A 111 53.94 7.58 14.93
C GLY A 111 53.97 8.80 15.86
N GLN A 112 53.12 9.81 15.60
CA GLN A 112 52.99 10.99 16.44
C GLN A 112 52.51 10.63 17.86
N GLU A 113 51.50 9.78 17.99
CA GLU A 113 51.03 9.29 19.29
C GLU A 113 52.15 8.60 20.06
N SER A 114 52.89 7.69 19.42
CA SER A 114 53.99 6.96 20.05
C SER A 114 55.10 7.91 20.53
N SER A 115 55.44 8.93 19.74
CA SER A 115 56.45 9.93 20.08
C SER A 115 56.01 10.82 21.25
N ALA A 116 54.75 11.23 21.26
CA ALA A 116 54.17 12.03 22.34
C ALA A 116 54.13 11.22 23.64
N ARG A 117 53.72 9.95 23.55
CA ARG A 117 53.69 9.04 24.70
C ARG A 117 55.09 8.77 25.25
N ALA A 118 56.08 8.56 24.37
CA ALA A 118 57.48 8.41 24.76
C ALA A 118 57.97 9.66 25.50
N THR A 119 57.64 10.85 25.00
CA THR A 119 58.00 12.13 25.62
C THR A 119 57.39 12.30 27.03
N LEU A 120 56.16 11.85 27.24
CA LEU A 120 55.50 11.89 28.55
C LEU A 120 56.06 10.86 29.54
N SER A 121 56.40 9.66 29.05
CA SER A 121 56.98 8.59 29.86
C SER A 121 58.48 8.78 30.14
N ALA A 122 59.16 9.61 29.34
CA ALA A 122 60.55 9.94 29.56
C ALA A 122 60.65 10.86 30.81
N PRO A 123 61.36 10.43 31.87
CA PRO A 123 61.33 11.11 33.18
C PRO A 123 61.93 12.52 33.23
N SER A 124 62.19 13.22 32.12
CA SER A 124 62.84 14.54 32.16
C SER A 124 62.62 15.51 30.99
N VAL A 125 61.69 15.27 30.06
CA VAL A 125 61.43 16.28 29.00
C VAL A 125 60.53 17.44 29.48
N ALA A 126 60.13 17.45 30.75
CA ALA A 126 59.37 18.56 31.36
C ALA A 126 60.22 19.79 31.73
N ALA A 127 61.55 19.73 31.62
CA ALA A 127 62.41 20.90 31.81
C ALA A 127 63.13 21.22 30.50
N GLY A 128 62.44 21.95 29.62
CA GLY A 128 63.06 22.51 28.42
C GLY A 128 64.32 23.33 28.76
N PRO A 129 65.23 23.53 27.79
CA PRO A 129 66.55 24.18 27.98
C PRO A 129 66.46 25.61 28.58
N SER A 130 65.28 26.20 28.61
CA SER A 130 64.97 27.51 29.21
C SER A 130 65.35 27.60 30.70
N ALA A 131 65.16 26.53 31.47
CA ALA A 131 65.46 26.56 32.91
C ALA A 131 66.96 26.51 33.22
N LEU A 132 67.75 25.86 32.35
CA LEU A 132 69.21 25.74 32.51
C LEU A 132 69.94 27.01 32.05
N VAL A 133 69.42 27.69 31.02
CA VAL A 133 70.02 28.92 30.46
C VAL A 133 69.94 30.10 31.43
N LEU A 134 68.85 30.23 32.22
CA LEU A 134 68.76 31.29 33.24
C LEU A 134 69.69 31.06 34.43
N ARG A 135 69.91 29.80 34.83
CA ARG A 135 70.82 29.46 35.94
C ARG A 135 72.28 29.80 35.62
N GLY A 136 72.75 29.46 34.41
CA GLY A 136 74.11 29.81 33.97
C GLY A 136 74.34 31.32 33.80
N ARG A 137 73.28 32.09 33.52
CA ARG A 137 73.35 33.55 33.39
C ARG A 137 73.44 34.25 34.75
N LEU A 138 72.77 33.71 35.76
CA LEU A 138 72.84 34.21 37.15
C LEU A 138 74.19 33.89 37.81
N ASP A 139 74.75 32.69 37.62
CA ASP A 139 76.07 32.32 38.16
C ASP A 139 77.20 33.19 37.60
N ARG A 140 77.17 33.48 36.29
CA ARG A 140 78.15 34.40 35.68
C ARG A 140 78.02 35.84 36.15
N MET A 141 76.81 36.27 36.50
CA MET A 141 76.55 37.62 36.98
C MET A 141 76.99 37.79 38.44
N LEU A 142 76.88 36.72 39.25
CA LEU A 142 77.37 36.70 40.64
C LEU A 142 78.90 36.73 40.72
N LEU A 143 79.62 36.11 39.76
CA LEU A 143 81.08 36.15 39.68
C LEU A 143 81.67 37.51 39.27
N LEU A 144 80.85 38.42 38.73
CA LEU A 144 81.27 39.78 38.32
C LEU A 144 81.05 40.82 39.42
N LEU A 145 80.40 40.44 40.52
CA LEU A 145 79.99 41.30 41.63
C LEU A 145 80.79 41.04 42.92
N LEU A 146 81.79 40.16 42.87
CA LEU A 146 82.82 39.88 43.89
C LEU A 146 84.19 40.14 43.28
#